data_AF-L2GTE2-F1
#
_entry.id   AF-L2GTE2-F1
#
_cell.length_a   1.000
_cell.length_b   1.000
_cell.length_c   1.000
_cell.angle_alpha   90.00
_cell.angle_beta   90.00
_cell.angle_gamma   90.00
#
_symmetry.space_group_name_H-M   'P 1'
#
loop_
_entity.id
_entity.type
_entity.pdbx_description
1 polymer ?
#
loop_
_entity_poly.entity_id
_entity_poly.type
_entity_poly.pdbx_seq_one_letter_code
_entity_poly.pdbx_strand_id
1 'polypeptide(L)'
;MNYLYSNEIKAMLYSFGDSRNPSIQTAQYVESVLKTQIQRFLSAANNIRISRRGKLINLEDIGFVIRKDPFKLQRLLNFIHFREIKGKLESKLEFQSSEAEFTDIKPLCEDTNNKSDVDTHLIKIEPDLSKVSGNEKKFSWMLPMRGVDTFQLNRLQEIDNLTATMSKAEYLEFAECRQSSFVYRKTKKFREFVGNWKMHDNIIDVLGYICYEMVYNIVSMVLALRDKRRGYKVKFGQNVPITVDEIDEVCWYVLKQNKLFF
;
A
#
# COMPACT_ATOMS: atom_id res chain seq x y z
N MET A 1 23.25 7.60 9.31
CA MET A 1 21.79 7.57 9.63
C MET A 1 21.49 6.23 10.25
N ASN A 2 20.63 6.15 11.28
CA ASN A 2 20.10 4.87 11.74
C ASN A 2 18.96 4.45 10.82
N TYR A 3 19.00 3.24 10.27
CA TYR A 3 17.96 2.69 9.42
C TYR A 3 16.99 1.88 10.28
N LEU A 4 15.71 2.18 10.18
CA LEU A 4 14.66 1.57 10.98
C LEU A 4 14.00 0.41 10.24
N TYR A 5 13.81 0.50 8.93
CA TYR A 5 12.90 -0.36 8.17
C TYR A 5 13.57 -1.29 7.16
N SER A 6 14.89 -1.48 7.23
CA SER A 6 15.63 -2.25 6.23
C SER A 6 15.11 -3.68 6.04
N ASN A 7 14.69 -4.36 7.11
CA ASN A 7 14.15 -5.72 7.03
C ASN A 7 12.75 -5.74 6.39
N GLU A 8 11.88 -4.82 6.81
CA GLU A 8 10.55 -4.68 6.24
C GLU A 8 10.61 -4.33 4.75
N ILE A 9 11.53 -3.46 4.36
CA ILE A 9 11.75 -3.08 2.96
C ILE A 9 12.31 -4.26 2.17
N LYS A 10 13.26 -5.05 2.70
CA LYS A 10 13.70 -6.28 2.02
C LYS A 10 12.55 -7.24 1.75
N ALA A 11 11.67 -7.47 2.72
CA ALA A 11 10.49 -8.30 2.53
C ALA A 11 9.56 -7.73 1.43
N MET A 12 9.34 -6.40 1.42
CA MET A 12 8.57 -5.74 0.37
C MET A 12 9.22 -5.88 -1.01
N LEU A 13 10.53 -5.62 -1.14
CA LEU A 13 11.29 -5.78 -2.38
C LEU A 13 11.09 -7.16 -2.97
N TYR A 14 11.30 -8.22 -2.16
CA TYR A 14 11.07 -9.61 -2.59
C TYR A 14 9.62 -9.82 -3.04
N SER A 15 8.65 -9.43 -2.22
CA SER A 15 7.23 -9.65 -2.52
C SER A 15 6.73 -8.87 -3.75
N PHE A 16 7.46 -7.83 -4.20
CA PHE A 16 7.14 -7.01 -5.36
C PHE A 16 7.90 -7.40 -6.62
N GLY A 17 8.73 -8.44 -6.58
CA GLY A 17 9.40 -8.96 -7.77
C GLY A 17 10.92 -8.85 -7.78
N ASP A 18 11.56 -8.33 -6.73
CA ASP A 18 13.02 -8.43 -6.58
C ASP A 18 13.45 -9.90 -6.36
N SER A 19 14.76 -10.14 -6.31
CA SER A 19 15.37 -11.42 -5.94
C SER A 19 14.89 -11.92 -4.57
N ARG A 20 15.03 -13.23 -4.32
CA ARG A 20 14.72 -13.85 -3.02
C ARG A 20 15.50 -13.24 -1.86
N ASN A 21 16.72 -12.77 -2.13
CA ASN A 21 17.58 -12.13 -1.15
C ASN A 21 17.93 -10.70 -1.60
N PRO A 22 17.01 -9.73 -1.45
CA PRO A 22 17.29 -8.34 -1.81
C PRO A 22 18.50 -7.80 -1.05
N SER A 23 19.28 -6.95 -1.72
CA SER A 23 20.46 -6.34 -1.10
C SER A 23 20.06 -5.44 0.07
N ILE A 24 20.81 -5.53 1.16
CA ILE A 24 20.65 -4.64 2.31
C ILE A 24 20.96 -3.19 1.96
N GLN A 25 21.93 -2.94 1.07
CA GLN A 25 22.28 -1.59 0.64
C GLN A 25 21.12 -0.97 -0.14
N THR A 26 20.47 -1.75 -1.02
CA THR A 26 19.29 -1.31 -1.76
C THR A 26 18.12 -1.00 -0.82
N ALA A 27 17.87 -1.85 0.17
CA ALA A 27 16.81 -1.61 1.15
C ALA A 27 17.04 -0.32 1.97
N GLN A 28 18.27 -0.09 2.42
CA GLN A 28 18.66 1.13 3.13
C GLN A 28 18.56 2.38 2.24
N TYR A 29 18.89 2.23 0.96
CA TYR A 29 18.76 3.32 0.00
C TYR A 29 17.30 3.68 -0.26
N VAL A 30 16.45 2.67 -0.51
CA VAL A 30 15.00 2.84 -0.63
C VAL A 30 14.43 3.51 0.63
N GLU A 31 14.88 3.12 1.83
CA GLU A 31 14.46 3.77 3.08
C GLU A 31 14.78 5.28 3.09
N SER A 32 15.97 5.66 2.61
CA SER A 32 16.38 7.07 2.51
C SER A 32 15.54 7.85 1.50
N VAL A 33 15.23 7.24 0.36
CA VAL A 33 14.34 7.80 -0.66
C VAL A 33 12.93 8.00 -0.07
N LEU A 34 12.35 6.97 0.56
CA LEU A 34 11.04 7.04 1.20
C LEU A 34 10.99 8.14 2.25
N LYS A 35 12.01 8.24 3.11
CA LYS A 35 12.08 9.29 4.13
C LYS A 35 12.04 10.68 3.49
N THR A 36 12.79 10.90 2.42
CA THR A 36 12.79 12.18 1.70
C THR A 36 11.42 12.46 1.07
N GLN A 37 10.80 11.47 0.44
CA GLN A 37 9.52 11.64 -0.26
C GLN A 37 8.37 11.86 0.71
N ILE A 38 8.33 11.15 1.85
CA ILE A 38 7.28 11.34 2.85
C ILE A 38 7.38 12.72 3.52
N GLN A 39 8.59 13.26 3.74
CA GLN A 39 8.75 14.65 4.20
C GLN A 39 8.20 15.66 3.19
N ARG A 40 8.49 15.48 1.89
CA ARG A 40 7.96 16.35 0.83
C ARG A 40 6.43 16.28 0.76
N PHE A 41 5.89 15.07 0.84
CA PHE A 41 4.45 14.81 0.87
C PHE A 41 3.76 15.52 2.04
N LEU A 42 4.29 15.35 3.26
CA LEU A 42 3.74 15.95 4.47
C LEU A 42 3.89 17.47 4.50
N SER A 43 4.97 18.01 3.94
CA SER A 43 5.12 19.45 3.76
C SER A 43 4.01 20.03 2.87
N ALA A 44 3.70 19.35 1.75
CA ALA A 44 2.59 19.75 0.88
C ALA A 44 1.23 19.66 1.61
N ALA A 45 0.95 18.57 2.31
CA ALA A 45 -0.26 18.41 3.12
C ALA A 45 -0.37 19.49 4.22
N ASN A 46 0.75 19.83 4.86
CA ASN A 46 0.83 20.86 5.89
C ASN A 46 0.53 22.26 5.33
N ASN A 47 0.98 22.58 4.10
CA ASN A 47 0.64 23.85 3.44
C ASN A 47 -0.86 23.97 3.16
N ILE A 48 -1.50 22.87 2.77
CA ILE A 48 -2.96 22.80 2.58
C ILE A 48 -3.68 22.99 3.92
N ARG A 49 -3.23 22.28 4.96
CA ARG A 49 -3.73 22.45 6.34
C ARG A 49 -3.69 23.92 6.78
N ILE A 50 -2.55 24.59 6.58
CA ILE A 50 -2.37 26.01 6.95
C ILE A 50 -3.35 26.88 6.15
N SER A 51 -3.48 26.64 4.85
CA SER A 51 -4.37 27.41 3.97
C SER A 51 -5.83 27.30 4.39
N ARG A 52 -6.29 26.12 4.85
CA ARG A 52 -7.64 25.94 5.43
C ARG A 52 -7.76 26.38 6.89
N ARG A 53 -6.70 26.92 7.50
CA ARG A 53 -6.61 27.28 8.94
C ARG A 53 -6.86 26.10 9.88
N GLY A 54 -6.42 24.90 9.50
CA GLY A 54 -6.54 23.67 10.27
C GLY A 54 -5.48 23.54 11.38
N LYS A 55 -5.85 22.94 12.51
CA LYS A 55 -4.94 22.69 13.65
C LYS A 55 -4.01 21.50 13.41
N LEU A 56 -4.55 20.39 12.89
CA LEU A 56 -3.84 19.14 12.60
C LEU A 56 -4.02 18.79 11.12
N ILE A 57 -3.09 18.04 10.52
CA ILE A 57 -3.23 17.46 9.18
C ILE A 57 -4.29 16.35 9.23
N ASN A 58 -5.25 16.40 8.31
CA ASN A 58 -6.40 15.51 8.21
C ASN A 58 -6.39 14.76 6.86
N LEU A 59 -7.28 13.78 6.70
CA LEU A 59 -7.44 13.01 5.47
C LEU A 59 -7.73 13.89 4.25
N GLU A 60 -8.46 14.98 4.43
CA GLU A 60 -8.75 15.97 3.38
C GLU A 60 -7.47 16.57 2.81
N ASP A 61 -6.49 16.89 3.65
CA ASP A 61 -5.22 17.48 3.20
C ASP A 61 -4.40 16.47 2.41
N ILE A 62 -4.36 15.21 2.89
CA ILE A 62 -3.69 14.09 2.23
C ILE A 62 -4.34 13.83 0.86
N GLY A 63 -5.66 13.71 0.82
CA GLY A 63 -6.42 13.52 -0.41
C GLY A 63 -6.19 14.66 -1.40
N PHE A 64 -6.09 15.90 -0.91
CA PHE A 64 -5.86 17.06 -1.77
C PHE A 64 -4.46 17.06 -2.39
N VAL A 65 -3.43 16.52 -1.72
CA VAL A 65 -2.10 16.33 -2.33
C VAL A 65 -2.19 15.37 -3.53
N ILE A 66 -2.99 14.31 -3.42
CA ILE A 66 -3.08 13.23 -4.41
C ILE A 66 -4.10 13.51 -5.52
N ARG A 67 -5.01 14.48 -5.32
CA ARG A 67 -6.19 14.76 -6.16
C ARG A 67 -6.00 14.80 -7.68
N LYS A 68 -4.78 15.05 -8.18
CA LYS A 68 -4.49 15.09 -9.62
C LYS A 68 -4.48 13.70 -10.26
N ASP A 69 -4.31 12.66 -9.46
CA ASP A 69 -4.43 11.26 -9.86
C ASP A 69 -5.66 10.66 -9.17
N PRO A 70 -6.80 10.63 -9.86
CA PRO A 70 -8.05 10.29 -9.21
C PRO A 70 -8.18 8.77 -8.97
N PHE A 71 -7.45 7.93 -9.71
CA PHE A 71 -7.38 6.48 -9.46
C PHE A 71 -6.54 6.17 -8.21
N LYS A 72 -5.40 6.85 -8.02
CA LYS A 72 -4.64 6.74 -6.76
C LYS A 72 -5.45 7.21 -5.55
N LEU A 73 -6.19 8.31 -5.71
CA LEU A 73 -7.10 8.79 -4.67
C LEU A 73 -8.16 7.74 -4.35
N GLN A 74 -8.80 7.15 -5.36
CA GLN A 74 -9.79 6.08 -5.18
C GLN A 74 -9.20 4.86 -4.46
N ARG A 75 -7.98 4.42 -4.83
CA ARG A 75 -7.29 3.34 -4.13
C ARG A 75 -7.05 3.65 -2.64
N LEU A 76 -6.62 4.88 -2.33
CA LEU A 76 -6.46 5.31 -0.94
C LEU A 76 -7.79 5.30 -0.17
N LEU A 77 -8.87 5.78 -0.79
CA LEU A 77 -10.20 5.79 -0.15
C LEU A 77 -10.71 4.35 0.09
N ASN A 78 -10.52 3.45 -0.89
CA ASN A 78 -10.84 2.04 -0.74
C ASN A 78 -10.04 1.42 0.42
N PHE A 79 -8.73 1.71 0.53
CA PHE A 79 -7.91 1.24 1.64
C PHE A 79 -8.47 1.71 3.00
N ILE A 80 -8.83 2.99 3.13
CA ILE A 80 -9.42 3.54 4.35
C ILE A 80 -10.72 2.82 4.70
N HIS A 81 -11.60 2.63 3.71
CA HIS A 81 -12.88 1.95 3.88
C HIS A 81 -12.71 0.49 4.34
N PHE A 82 -11.85 -0.28 3.66
CA PHE A 82 -11.58 -1.68 4.03
C PHE A 82 -10.95 -1.80 5.42
N ARG A 83 -10.06 -0.87 5.81
CA ARG A 83 -9.50 -0.83 7.16
C ARG A 83 -10.59 -0.62 8.21
N GLU A 84 -11.51 0.31 7.98
CA GLU A 84 -12.62 0.57 8.91
C GLU A 84 -13.57 -0.63 9.02
N ILE A 85 -13.87 -1.31 7.91
CA ILE A 85 -14.65 -2.55 7.92
C ILE A 85 -13.93 -3.63 8.73
N LYS A 86 -12.65 -3.84 8.46
CA LYS A 86 -11.83 -4.85 9.16
C LYS A 86 -11.79 -4.60 10.66
N GLY A 87 -11.54 -3.37 11.09
CA GLY A 87 -11.54 -3.02 12.52
C GLY A 87 -12.91 -3.24 13.18
N LYS A 88 -14.02 -2.96 12.49
CA LYS A 88 -15.37 -3.25 12.99
C LYS A 88 -15.60 -4.76 13.14
N LEU A 89 -15.14 -5.58 12.18
CA LEU A 89 -15.27 -7.04 12.26
C LEU A 89 -14.44 -7.61 13.41
N GLU A 90 -13.19 -7.18 13.56
CA GLU A 90 -12.31 -7.61 14.66
C GLU A 90 -12.90 -7.24 16.03
N SER A 91 -13.40 -6.02 16.20
CA SER A 91 -14.05 -5.60 17.45
C SER A 91 -15.31 -6.41 17.80
N LYS A 92 -16.05 -6.89 16.79
CA LYS A 92 -17.23 -7.74 16.99
C LYS A 92 -16.85 -9.17 17.36
N LEU A 93 -15.77 -9.69 16.79
CA LEU A 93 -15.23 -11.01 17.11
C LEU A 93 -14.66 -11.05 18.53
N GLU A 94 -13.94 -10.00 18.94
CA GLU A 94 -13.43 -9.87 20.32
C GLU A 94 -14.56 -9.79 21.36
N PHE A 95 -15.71 -9.20 21.01
CA PHE A 95 -16.90 -9.18 21.86
C PHE A 95 -17.62 -10.54 21.97
N GLN A 96 -17.32 -11.48 21.07
CA GLN A 96 -17.90 -12.83 21.07
C GLN A 96 -16.94 -13.89 21.64
N SER A 97 -15.66 -13.57 21.82
CA SER A 97 -14.61 -14.52 22.21
C SER A 97 -14.20 -14.45 23.68
N SER A 98 -15.07 -13.99 24.59
CA SER A 98 -14.78 -14.01 26.03
C SER A 98 -14.91 -15.40 26.70
N GLU A 99 -14.81 -16.51 25.94
CA GLU A 99 -14.74 -17.87 26.49
C GLU A 99 -14.05 -18.92 25.57
N ALA A 100 -13.03 -18.55 24.78
CA ALA A 100 -12.18 -19.57 24.13
C ALA A 100 -10.72 -19.13 24.01
N GLU A 101 -9.84 -19.86 24.71
CA GLU A 101 -8.39 -19.80 24.53
C GLU A 101 -8.00 -20.08 23.08
N PHE A 102 -7.20 -19.19 22.50
CA PHE A 102 -6.80 -19.24 21.11
C PHE A 102 -5.32 -19.60 21.01
N THR A 103 -5.04 -20.90 20.99
CA THR A 103 -3.81 -21.44 20.41
C THR A 103 -4.10 -21.89 18.98
N ASP A 104 -3.21 -21.51 18.07
CA ASP A 104 -3.10 -21.98 16.68
C ASP A 104 -4.20 -21.58 15.68
N ILE A 105 -3.96 -20.50 14.93
CA ILE A 105 -4.61 -20.30 13.62
C ILE A 105 -4.00 -21.32 12.63
N LYS A 106 -4.70 -22.45 12.44
CA LYS A 106 -4.48 -23.32 11.29
C LYS A 106 -5.08 -22.69 10.01
N PRO A 107 -4.51 -22.97 8.82
CA PRO A 107 -5.03 -22.48 7.55
C PRO A 107 -6.41 -23.04 7.26
N LEU A 108 -7.30 -22.20 6.75
CA LEU A 108 -8.65 -22.57 6.32
C LEU A 108 -8.59 -23.39 5.01
N CYS A 109 -8.33 -24.69 5.10
CA CYS A 109 -8.54 -25.64 4.01
C CYS A 109 -8.90 -27.02 4.57
N GLU A 110 -10.15 -27.21 5.03
CA GLU A 110 -10.77 -28.54 5.05
C GLU A 110 -12.19 -28.44 4.51
N ASP A 111 -12.37 -29.03 3.33
CA ASP A 111 -13.67 -29.25 2.69
C ASP A 111 -14.55 -30.12 3.58
N THR A 112 -15.69 -29.59 4.02
CA THR A 112 -16.87 -30.41 4.27
C THR A 112 -18.11 -29.71 3.74
N ASN A 113 -18.79 -30.42 2.85
CA ASN A 113 -20.07 -30.11 2.26
C ASN A 113 -21.06 -29.54 3.28
N ASN A 114 -21.48 -28.30 3.07
CA ASN A 114 -22.79 -27.82 3.53
C ASN A 114 -23.37 -26.88 2.48
N LYS A 115 -24.52 -27.30 1.93
CA LYS A 115 -25.39 -26.46 1.12
C LYS A 115 -25.92 -25.34 2.01
N SER A 116 -25.53 -24.11 1.74
CA SER A 116 -26.29 -22.95 2.14
C SER A 116 -26.47 -22.06 0.92
N ASP A 117 -27.73 -21.75 0.61
CA ASP A 117 -28.14 -20.82 -0.42
C ASP A 117 -27.51 -19.45 -0.15
N VAL A 118 -26.40 -19.15 -0.83
CA VAL A 118 -25.85 -17.80 -0.89
C VAL A 118 -26.31 -17.19 -2.19
N ASP A 119 -27.39 -16.42 -2.07
CA ASP A 119 -28.01 -15.64 -3.11
C ASP A 119 -26.94 -14.80 -3.84
N THR A 120 -26.60 -15.20 -5.06
CA THR A 120 -25.58 -14.57 -5.91
C THR A 120 -26.16 -13.36 -6.62
N HIS A 121 -26.69 -12.40 -5.85
CA HIS A 121 -26.95 -11.09 -6.38
C HIS A 121 -25.64 -10.30 -6.42
N LEU A 122 -25.04 -10.25 -7.60
CA LEU A 122 -24.02 -9.27 -7.98
C LEU A 122 -24.57 -7.86 -7.68
N ILE A 123 -24.27 -7.34 -6.50
CA ILE A 123 -24.60 -5.98 -6.12
C ILE A 123 -23.72 -5.07 -6.98
N LYS A 124 -24.26 -4.64 -8.13
CA LYS A 124 -23.78 -3.44 -8.83
C LYS A 124 -24.08 -2.26 -7.90
N ILE A 125 -23.11 -1.87 -7.08
CA ILE A 125 -23.17 -0.65 -6.30
C ILE A 125 -22.88 0.51 -7.25
N GLU A 126 -23.87 0.95 -8.01
CA GLU A 126 -23.86 2.30 -8.57
C GLU A 126 -24.37 3.26 -7.48
N PRO A 127 -23.58 4.25 -7.05
CA PRO A 127 -24.06 5.24 -6.09
C PRO A 127 -25.12 6.12 -6.77
N ASP A 128 -26.35 6.07 -6.27
CA ASP A 128 -27.45 6.93 -6.68
C ASP A 128 -27.16 8.39 -6.28
N LEU A 129 -26.79 9.21 -7.28
CA LEU A 129 -26.40 10.61 -7.15
C LEU A 129 -27.60 11.57 -7.01
N SER A 130 -28.83 11.07 -6.87
CA SER A 130 -30.02 11.92 -6.88
C SER A 130 -30.36 12.61 -5.54
N LYS A 131 -29.59 12.35 -4.47
CA LYS A 131 -29.86 12.90 -3.12
C LYS A 131 -28.64 13.55 -2.46
N VAL A 132 -28.09 14.60 -3.09
CA VAL A 132 -26.84 15.24 -2.64
C VAL A 132 -27.11 16.48 -1.79
N SER A 133 -26.76 16.41 -0.49
CA SER A 133 -26.78 17.53 0.46
C SER A 133 -25.53 18.42 0.35
N GLY A 134 -25.61 19.69 0.78
CA GLY A 134 -24.64 20.76 0.50
C GLY A 134 -23.17 20.50 0.90
N ASN A 135 -22.89 19.57 1.81
CA ASN A 135 -21.52 19.20 2.21
C ASN A 135 -20.80 18.30 1.19
N GLU A 136 -21.52 17.56 0.34
CA GLU A 136 -20.91 16.68 -0.66
C GLU A 136 -20.31 17.45 -1.84
N LYS A 137 -20.78 18.68 -2.13
CA LYS A 137 -20.16 19.56 -3.14
C LYS A 137 -18.71 19.93 -2.79
N LYS A 138 -18.39 20.05 -1.49
CA LYS A 138 -17.04 20.40 -0.99
C LYS A 138 -16.01 19.28 -1.24
N PHE A 139 -16.47 18.03 -1.28
CA PHE A 139 -15.65 16.84 -1.50
C PHE A 139 -16.02 16.09 -2.77
N SER A 140 -16.66 16.76 -3.74
CA SER A 140 -17.05 16.14 -5.02
C SER A 140 -15.86 15.52 -5.75
N TRP A 141 -14.66 16.04 -5.55
CA TRP A 141 -13.41 15.51 -6.12
C TRP A 141 -12.92 14.21 -5.45
N MET A 142 -13.50 13.82 -4.32
CA MET A 142 -13.24 12.54 -3.62
C MET A 142 -14.28 11.47 -3.96
N LEU A 143 -15.28 11.78 -4.80
CA LEU A 143 -16.28 10.80 -5.21
C LEU A 143 -15.62 9.69 -6.04
N PRO A 144 -16.15 8.45 -5.97
CA PRO A 144 -15.62 7.33 -6.74
C PRO A 144 -15.62 7.67 -8.23
N MET A 145 -14.46 7.54 -8.85
CA MET A 145 -14.31 7.80 -10.28
C MET A 145 -15.07 6.79 -11.10
N ARG A 146 -15.63 7.26 -12.23
CA ARG A 146 -16.13 6.41 -13.30
C ARG A 146 -14.95 5.93 -14.14
N GLY A 147 -14.74 4.62 -14.20
CA GLY A 147 -13.64 3.99 -14.92
C GLY A 147 -13.20 2.71 -14.23
N VAL A 148 -12.34 1.93 -14.90
CA VAL A 148 -11.76 0.71 -14.34
C VAL A 148 -10.31 0.99 -13.99
N ASP A 149 -9.98 1.03 -12.69
CA ASP A 149 -8.58 1.04 -12.24
C ASP A 149 -8.00 -0.38 -12.38
N THR A 150 -7.21 -0.59 -13.44
CA THR A 150 -6.56 -1.90 -13.67
C THR A 150 -5.33 -2.10 -12.80
N PHE A 151 -4.89 -1.11 -12.02
CA PHE A 151 -3.64 -1.19 -11.25
C PHE A 151 -3.63 -2.38 -10.30
N GLN A 152 -4.65 -2.50 -9.45
CA GLN A 152 -4.73 -3.59 -8.47
C GLN A 152 -4.91 -4.94 -9.16
N LEU A 153 -5.68 -4.99 -10.25
CA LEU A 153 -5.88 -6.22 -11.02
C LEU A 153 -4.57 -6.70 -11.65
N ASN A 154 -3.81 -5.80 -12.28
CA ASN A 154 -2.51 -6.11 -12.87
C ASN A 154 -1.53 -6.59 -11.79
N ARG A 155 -1.51 -5.95 -10.62
CA ARG A 155 -0.67 -6.37 -9.51
C ARG A 155 -1.04 -7.77 -9.00
N LEU A 156 -2.32 -8.09 -8.88
CA LEU A 156 -2.78 -9.43 -8.50
C LEU A 156 -2.36 -10.47 -9.55
N GLN A 157 -2.55 -10.16 -10.83
CA GLN A 157 -2.12 -11.03 -11.92
C GLN A 157 -0.60 -11.27 -11.91
N GLU A 158 0.20 -10.24 -11.61
CA GLU A 158 1.65 -10.39 -11.45
C GLU A 158 2.01 -11.32 -10.29
N ILE A 159 1.32 -11.20 -9.16
CA ILE A 159 1.49 -12.06 -7.99
C ILE A 159 1.06 -13.51 -8.27
N ASP A 160 -0.02 -13.71 -9.03
CA ASP A 160 -0.48 -15.06 -9.39
C ASP A 160 0.54 -15.74 -10.32
N ASN A 161 1.00 -15.04 -11.36
CA ASN A 161 2.05 -15.53 -12.25
C ASN A 161 3.35 -15.85 -11.50
N LEU A 162 3.65 -15.04 -10.49
CA LEU A 162 4.80 -15.17 -9.62
C LEU A 162 4.72 -16.43 -8.73
N THR A 163 3.57 -16.64 -8.10
CA THR A 163 3.39 -17.72 -7.12
C THR A 163 3.04 -19.07 -7.76
N ALA A 164 2.66 -19.08 -9.05
CA ALA A 164 2.24 -20.27 -9.79
C ALA A 164 3.23 -21.45 -9.76
N THR A 165 4.54 -21.18 -9.65
CA THR A 165 5.59 -22.22 -9.64
C THR A 165 6.28 -22.37 -8.30
N MET A 166 5.80 -21.70 -7.24
CA MET A 166 6.41 -21.80 -5.91
C MET A 166 6.05 -23.13 -5.25
N SER A 167 7.02 -23.73 -4.57
CA SER A 167 6.73 -24.80 -3.61
C SER A 167 5.93 -24.25 -2.42
N LYS A 168 5.30 -25.15 -1.64
CA LYS A 168 4.58 -24.75 -0.41
C LYS A 168 5.45 -23.92 0.54
N ALA A 169 6.71 -24.31 0.74
CA ALA A 169 7.63 -23.60 1.63
C ALA A 169 7.95 -22.19 1.12
N GLU A 170 8.21 -22.05 -0.18
CA GLU A 170 8.50 -20.76 -0.81
C GLU A 170 7.28 -19.84 -0.82
N TYR A 171 6.10 -20.40 -1.05
CA TYR A 171 4.85 -19.64 -1.00
C TYR A 171 4.57 -19.10 0.40
N LEU A 172 4.81 -19.89 1.46
CA LEU A 172 4.64 -19.44 2.84
C LEU A 172 5.61 -18.29 3.18
N GLU A 173 6.87 -18.41 2.79
CA GLU A 173 7.87 -17.33 2.95
C GLU A 173 7.47 -16.06 2.17
N PHE A 174 7.01 -16.22 0.93
CA PHE A 174 6.50 -15.12 0.11
C PHE A 174 5.27 -14.45 0.75
N ALA A 175 4.33 -15.23 1.25
CA ALA A 175 3.11 -14.73 1.89
C ALA A 175 3.42 -13.92 3.15
N GLU A 176 4.38 -14.36 3.97
CA GLU A 176 4.86 -13.60 5.12
C GLU A 176 5.50 -12.28 4.69
N CYS A 177 6.38 -12.31 3.68
CA CYS A 177 7.03 -11.11 3.17
C CYS A 177 6.03 -10.11 2.60
N ARG A 178 5.00 -10.58 1.88
CA ARG A 178 3.93 -9.75 1.30
C ARG A 178 3.10 -9.02 2.35
N GLN A 179 2.97 -9.60 3.55
CA GLN A 179 2.28 -8.99 4.69
C GLN A 179 3.13 -7.96 5.44
N SER A 180 4.39 -7.74 5.03
CA SER A 180 5.26 -6.72 5.62
C SER A 180 4.57 -5.35 5.63
N SER A 181 4.70 -4.65 6.76
CA SER A 181 4.05 -3.36 7.01
C SER A 181 4.96 -2.42 7.76
N PHE A 182 4.85 -1.13 7.43
CA PHE A 182 5.51 -0.06 8.16
C PHE A 182 4.87 0.21 9.54
N VAL A 183 3.57 -0.03 9.70
CA VAL A 183 2.78 0.49 10.84
C VAL A 183 2.27 -0.62 11.76
N TYR A 184 1.87 -1.79 11.23
CA TYR A 184 1.27 -2.85 12.05
C TYR A 184 2.19 -3.25 13.21
N ARG A 185 1.68 -3.10 14.45
CA ARG A 185 2.42 -3.28 15.71
C ARG A 185 3.71 -2.43 15.86
N LYS A 186 3.87 -1.38 15.05
CA LYS A 186 5.09 -0.55 14.91
C LYS A 186 4.80 0.96 14.90
N THR A 187 3.64 1.40 15.39
CA THR A 187 3.21 2.82 15.35
C THR A 187 4.25 3.80 15.91
N LYS A 188 4.90 3.47 17.04
CA LYS A 188 5.94 4.33 17.65
C LYS A 188 7.17 4.48 16.74
N LYS A 189 7.66 3.35 16.22
CA LYS A 189 8.78 3.29 15.25
C LYS A 189 8.44 4.07 13.98
N PHE A 190 7.20 3.98 13.50
CA PHE A 190 6.79 4.70 12.31
C PHE A 190 6.68 6.21 12.54
N ARG A 191 6.19 6.63 13.73
CA ARG A 191 6.17 8.04 14.11
C ARG A 191 7.58 8.63 14.19
N GLU A 192 8.55 7.85 14.66
CA GLU A 192 9.97 8.25 14.63
C GLU A 192 10.50 8.39 13.20
N PHE A 193 10.18 7.43 12.32
CA PHE A 193 10.58 7.46 10.92
C PHE A 193 10.01 8.67 10.15
N VAL A 194 8.71 8.94 10.33
CA VAL A 194 8.01 10.06 9.70
C VAL A 194 8.39 11.40 10.34
N GLY A 195 8.79 11.41 11.60
CA GLY A 195 9.14 12.62 12.34
C GLY A 195 7.92 13.32 12.97
N ASN A 196 8.17 14.49 13.57
CA ASN A 196 7.21 15.17 14.43
C ASN A 196 6.28 16.12 13.65
N TRP A 197 5.28 15.55 12.98
CA TRP A 197 4.23 16.31 12.28
C TRP A 197 2.95 16.41 13.12
N LYS A 198 2.30 17.60 13.10
CA LYS A 198 0.99 17.83 13.73
C LYS A 198 -0.13 17.24 12.86
N MET A 199 -0.47 15.97 13.08
CA MET A 199 -1.48 15.20 12.33
C MET A 199 -2.40 14.41 13.24
N HIS A 200 -3.59 14.05 12.75
CA HIS A 200 -4.47 13.10 13.45
C HIS A 200 -3.88 11.67 13.43
N ASP A 201 -4.20 10.85 14.44
CA ASP A 201 -3.66 9.50 14.55
C ASP A 201 -4.11 8.57 13.41
N ASN A 202 -5.31 8.78 12.86
CA ASN A 202 -5.82 8.01 11.71
C ASN A 202 -5.01 8.19 10.42
N ILE A 203 -4.13 9.20 10.37
CA ILE A 203 -3.21 9.49 9.26
C ILE A 203 -2.01 8.54 9.27
N ILE A 204 -1.64 7.97 10.42
CA ILE A 204 -0.47 7.08 10.52
C ILE A 204 -0.59 5.87 9.58
N ASP A 205 -1.71 5.13 9.61
CA ASP A 205 -1.85 3.97 8.71
C ASP A 205 -1.94 4.39 7.25
N VAL A 206 -2.53 5.56 6.97
CA VAL A 206 -2.62 6.11 5.61
C VAL A 206 -1.22 6.41 5.07
N LEU A 207 -0.35 7.01 5.88
CA LEU A 207 1.05 7.22 5.51
C LEU A 207 1.80 5.89 5.38
N GLY A 208 1.48 4.89 6.21
CA GLY A 208 1.99 3.53 6.08
C GLY A 208 1.66 2.89 4.73
N TYR A 209 0.39 3.01 4.31
CA TYR A 209 -0.08 2.58 2.99
C TYR A 209 0.63 3.35 1.86
N ILE A 210 0.77 4.67 2.00
CA ILE A 210 1.47 5.51 1.04
C ILE A 210 2.93 5.06 0.87
N CYS A 211 3.66 4.82 1.97
CA CYS A 211 5.04 4.32 1.93
C CYS A 211 5.12 2.93 1.27
N TYR A 212 4.16 2.04 1.54
CA TYR A 212 4.10 0.71 0.91
C TYR A 212 3.93 0.79 -0.61
N GLU A 213 3.01 1.64 -1.08
CA GLU A 213 2.81 1.88 -2.51
C GLU A 213 4.02 2.58 -3.15
N MET A 214 4.71 3.48 -2.44
CA MET A 214 5.96 4.06 -2.93
C MET A 214 7.04 3.00 -3.18
N VAL A 215 7.21 2.03 -2.26
CA VAL A 215 8.15 0.91 -2.47
C VAL A 215 7.75 0.10 -3.69
N TYR A 216 6.46 -0.25 -3.82
CA TYR A 216 5.96 -0.97 -4.99
C TYR A 216 6.26 -0.22 -6.29
N ASN A 217 5.92 1.07 -6.37
CA ASN A 217 6.14 1.87 -7.56
C ASN A 217 7.63 1.98 -7.92
N ILE A 218 8.53 2.12 -6.93
CA ILE A 218 9.98 2.08 -7.17
C ILE A 218 10.39 0.75 -7.81
N VAL A 219 9.98 -0.38 -7.22
CA VAL A 219 10.31 -1.72 -7.74
C VAL A 219 9.74 -1.93 -9.14
N SER A 220 8.45 -1.63 -9.34
CA SER A 220 7.79 -1.77 -10.64
C SER A 220 8.47 -0.93 -11.72
N MET A 221 8.90 0.30 -11.40
CA MET A 221 9.64 1.15 -12.34
C MET A 221 11.01 0.57 -12.70
N VAL A 222 11.76 0.04 -11.72
CA VAL A 222 13.03 -0.63 -11.97
C VAL A 222 12.85 -1.85 -12.87
N LEU A 223 11.89 -2.72 -12.54
CA LEU A 223 11.62 -3.93 -13.32
C LEU A 223 11.16 -3.59 -14.73
N ALA A 224 10.31 -2.57 -14.90
CA ALA A 224 9.91 -2.09 -16.22
C ALA A 224 11.09 -1.55 -17.05
N LEU A 225 12.09 -0.90 -16.43
CA LEU A 225 13.31 -0.48 -17.12
C LEU A 225 14.18 -1.68 -17.51
N ARG A 226 14.29 -2.69 -16.65
CA ARG A 226 14.99 -3.95 -16.97
C ARG A 226 14.34 -4.65 -18.16
N ASP A 227 13.03 -4.80 -18.15
CA ASP A 227 12.29 -5.45 -19.22
C ASP A 227 12.46 -4.70 -20.55
N LYS A 228 12.41 -3.36 -20.52
CA LYS A 228 12.69 -2.52 -21.70
C LYS A 228 14.11 -2.69 -22.24
N ARG A 229 15.12 -2.80 -21.38
CA ARG A 229 16.53 -2.99 -21.80
C ARG A 229 16.78 -4.38 -22.37
N ARG A 230 16.13 -5.40 -21.81
CA ARG A 230 16.27 -6.80 -22.23
C ARG A 230 15.41 -7.14 -23.45
N GLY A 231 14.30 -6.44 -23.64
CA GLY A 231 13.29 -6.73 -24.66
C GLY A 231 12.29 -7.82 -24.27
N TYR A 232 12.36 -8.35 -23.04
CA TYR A 232 11.43 -9.37 -22.52
C TYR A 232 11.32 -9.30 -20.99
N LYS A 233 10.20 -9.79 -20.44
CA LYS A 233 9.95 -9.85 -18.99
C LYS A 233 10.66 -11.04 -18.36
N VAL A 234 11.48 -10.78 -17.34
CA VAL A 234 12.21 -11.85 -16.63
C VAL A 234 11.31 -12.55 -15.62
N LYS A 235 11.42 -13.88 -15.56
CA LYS A 235 10.69 -14.69 -14.60
C LYS A 235 11.20 -14.44 -13.19
N PHE A 236 10.31 -14.50 -12.23
CA PHE A 236 10.69 -14.40 -10.83
C PHE A 236 11.69 -15.49 -10.42
N GLY A 237 12.55 -15.19 -9.45
CA GLY A 237 13.63 -16.07 -9.02
C GLY A 237 14.85 -16.07 -9.95
N GLN A 238 14.71 -15.63 -11.20
CA GLN A 238 15.83 -15.35 -12.11
C GLN A 238 16.30 -13.90 -12.04
N ASN A 239 15.67 -13.10 -11.16
CA ASN A 239 16.00 -11.70 -10.99
C ASN A 239 17.31 -11.56 -10.21
N VAL A 240 18.30 -10.96 -10.85
CA VAL A 240 19.46 -10.35 -10.18
C VAL A 240 18.93 -9.33 -9.18
N PRO A 241 19.45 -9.25 -7.94
CA PRO A 241 19.00 -8.27 -6.96
C PRO A 241 18.96 -6.86 -7.55
N ILE A 242 17.94 -6.06 -7.19
CA ILE A 242 17.89 -4.65 -7.57
C ILE A 242 19.06 -3.91 -6.93
N THR A 243 19.74 -3.10 -7.74
CA THR A 243 20.92 -2.33 -7.32
C THR A 243 20.55 -0.89 -6.96
N VAL A 244 21.42 -0.21 -6.21
CA VAL A 244 21.24 1.21 -5.86
C VAL A 244 21.20 2.09 -7.11
N ASP A 245 22.05 1.82 -8.11
CA ASP A 245 22.11 2.60 -9.35
C ASP A 245 20.80 2.57 -10.14
N GLU A 246 20.11 1.43 -10.14
CA GLU A 246 18.80 1.29 -10.79
C GLU A 246 17.71 2.08 -10.06
N ILE A 247 17.77 2.11 -8.72
CA ILE A 247 16.87 2.95 -7.91
C ILE A 247 17.16 4.43 -8.17
N ASP A 248 18.43 4.81 -8.30
CA ASP A 248 18.85 6.19 -8.60
C ASP A 248 18.35 6.68 -9.94
N GLU A 249 18.47 5.85 -10.98
CA GLU A 249 17.93 6.17 -12.29
C GLU A 249 16.41 6.38 -12.26
N VAL A 250 15.68 5.51 -11.55
CA VAL A 250 14.23 5.65 -11.35
C VAL A 250 13.90 6.93 -10.58
N CYS A 251 14.66 7.26 -9.53
CA CYS A 251 14.52 8.51 -8.79
C CYS A 251 14.71 9.72 -9.69
N TRP A 252 15.71 9.70 -10.56
CA TRP A 252 15.95 10.76 -11.53
C TRP A 252 14.76 10.95 -12.48
N TYR A 253 14.20 9.86 -13.03
CA TYR A 253 13.01 9.93 -13.89
C TYR A 253 11.80 10.52 -13.17
N VAL A 254 11.54 10.13 -11.92
CA VAL A 254 10.40 10.65 -11.14
C VAL A 254 10.58 12.13 -10.80
N LEU A 255 11.79 12.52 -10.40
CA LEU A 255 12.11 13.92 -10.10
C LEU A 255 11.98 14.82 -11.33
N LYS A 256 12.44 14.36 -12.50
CA LYS A 256 12.31 15.08 -13.77
C LYS A 256 10.85 15.38 -14.14
N GLN A 257 9.93 14.49 -13.75
CA GLN A 257 8.48 14.66 -13.98
C GLN A 257 7.78 15.44 -12.86
N ASN A 258 8.52 15.88 -11.83
CA ASN A 258 8.00 16.47 -10.60
C ASN A 258 6.86 15.63 -9.97
N LYS A 259 6.99 14.30 -10.05
CA LYS A 259 6.03 13.35 -9.51
C LYS A 259 6.47 12.90 -8.11
N LEU A 260 5.51 12.48 -7.31
CA LEU A 260 5.76 11.68 -6.12
C LEU A 260 5.78 10.21 -6.52
N PHE A 261 6.50 9.39 -5.76
CA PHE A 261 6.49 7.94 -5.93
C PHE A 261 5.17 7.29 -5.53
N PHE A 262 4.27 8.03 -4.88
CA PHE A 262 2.92 7.58 -4.59
C PHE A 262 2.02 7.85 -5.77
#